data_AF-A0A7J8XMK0-F1
#
_entry.id   AF-A0A7J8XMK0-F1
#
_cell.length_a   1.000
_cell.length_b   1.000
_cell.length_c   1.000
_cell.angle_alpha   90.00
_cell.angle_beta   90.00
_cell.angle_gamma   90.00
#
_symmetry.space_group_name_H-M   'P 1'
#
loop_
_entity.id
_entity.type
_entity.pdbx_description
1 polymer ?
#
loop_
_entity_poly.entity_id
_entity_poly.type
_entity_poly.pdbx_seq_one_letter_code
_entity_poly.pdbx_strand_id
1 'polypeptide(L)'
;MIKVNTVSLPPPECRPEVASTKEKFEFLLNFLILKIELFLRSSIGRGINDISPGLVQGPVPIGATVANLDNATRKIIEEFGLASIGHLRAIVNTTVLKAPIPMPLLDISPQAYNIFLTLILNDTKKSNPPYNPYANTNSFLFAAVFASSFLNQYYAGIMPSIVGNDERKLLSGIALYEGGVFGALRAELNARFNLTVPPFNFTVGNLTNLTAQLANQLGGCGVKDEGLIVPLELGAENRTTSNVVPGDVNSLAYARSAREIMRIAYTTG
;
A
#
# COMPACT_ATOMS: atom_id res chain seq x y z
N MET A 1 15.22 20.96 37.85
CA MET A 1 14.68 19.58 37.75
C MET A 1 14.18 19.36 36.33
N ILE A 2 14.93 18.61 35.52
CA ILE A 2 14.45 18.15 34.22
C ILE A 2 13.38 17.11 34.51
N LYS A 3 12.11 17.41 34.19
CA LYS A 3 11.08 16.39 34.14
C LYS A 3 11.50 15.42 33.03
N VAL A 4 12.02 14.27 33.41
CA VAL A 4 12.18 13.15 32.48
C VAL A 4 10.77 12.81 32.04
N ASN A 5 10.38 13.29 30.87
CA ASN A 5 9.20 12.77 30.18
C ASN A 5 9.54 11.31 29.90
N THR A 6 9.08 10.42 30.77
CA THR A 6 9.05 8.99 30.48
C THR A 6 8.02 8.82 29.38
N VAL A 7 8.44 9.05 28.14
CA VAL A 7 7.69 8.60 26.97
C VAL A 7 7.62 7.09 27.13
N SER A 8 6.43 6.60 27.47
CA SER A 8 6.19 5.17 27.57
C SER A 8 6.64 4.53 26.25
N LEU A 9 7.62 3.63 26.33
CA LEU A 9 8.03 2.88 25.15
C LEU A 9 6.83 2.10 24.64
N PRO A 10 6.58 2.09 23.32
CA PRO A 10 5.50 1.29 22.78
C PRO A 10 5.70 -0.19 23.16
N PRO A 11 4.60 -0.98 23.18
CA PRO A 11 4.67 -2.42 23.41
C PRO A 11 5.74 -3.07 22.50
N PRO A 12 6.46 -4.10 22.95
CA PRO A 12 7.52 -4.74 22.16
C PRO A 12 7.10 -5.11 20.72
N GLU A 13 5.86 -5.53 20.54
CA GLU A 13 5.24 -5.88 19.27
C GLU A 13 5.11 -4.70 18.30
N CYS A 14 5.07 -3.46 18.83
CA CYS A 14 4.93 -2.21 18.08
C CYS A 14 6.23 -1.43 17.94
N ARG A 15 7.36 -2.01 18.39
CA ARG A 15 8.68 -1.42 18.20
C ARG A 15 9.22 -1.74 16.80
N PRO A 16 9.97 -0.81 16.18
CA PRO A 16 10.65 -1.10 14.92
C PRO A 16 11.53 -2.34 15.02
N GLU A 17 11.54 -3.17 13.98
CA GLU A 17 12.39 -4.35 13.93
C GLU A 17 13.86 -3.94 13.77
N VAL A 18 14.74 -4.62 14.50
CA VAL A 18 16.18 -4.49 14.31
C VAL A 18 16.55 -5.26 13.04
N ALA A 19 16.76 -4.51 11.96
CA ALA A 19 17.13 -5.03 10.65
C ALA A 19 18.19 -4.13 10.00
N SER A 20 19.12 -4.76 9.28
CA SER A 20 20.10 -4.09 8.43
C SER A 20 19.42 -3.33 7.29
N THR A 21 20.13 -2.39 6.66
CA THR A 21 19.67 -1.73 5.43
C THR A 21 19.30 -2.75 4.36
N LYS A 22 20.13 -3.79 4.19
CA LYS A 22 19.88 -4.88 3.22
C LYS A 22 18.52 -5.55 3.46
N GLU A 23 18.27 -6.00 4.69
CA GLU A 23 17.02 -6.70 5.04
C GLU A 23 15.79 -5.82 4.86
N LYS A 24 15.89 -4.52 5.14
CA LYS A 24 14.80 -3.56 4.90
C LYS A 24 14.47 -3.44 3.40
N PHE A 25 15.49 -3.37 2.54
CA PHE A 25 15.26 -3.39 1.09
C PHE A 25 14.73 -4.75 0.61
N GLU A 26 15.20 -5.87 1.15
CA GLU A 26 14.67 -7.20 0.82
C GLU A 26 13.18 -7.32 1.15
N PHE A 27 12.77 -6.84 2.33
CA PHE A 27 11.36 -6.80 2.70
C PHE A 27 10.55 -5.89 1.77
N LEU A 28 11.04 -4.65 1.53
CA LEU A 28 10.41 -3.67 0.65
C LEU A 28 10.12 -4.22 -0.75
N LEU A 29 11.05 -5.00 -1.31
CA LEU A 29 10.95 -5.54 -2.66
C LEU A 29 9.71 -6.43 -2.84
N ASN A 30 9.24 -7.15 -1.81
CA ASN A 30 8.04 -7.98 -1.91
C ASN A 30 6.80 -7.13 -2.26
N PHE A 31 6.61 -6.00 -1.57
CA PHE A 31 5.47 -5.10 -1.78
C PHE A 31 5.63 -4.24 -3.03
N LEU A 32 6.87 -3.88 -3.38
CA LEU A 32 7.15 -3.16 -4.62
C LEU A 32 6.86 -4.04 -5.84
N ILE A 33 7.27 -5.32 -5.80
CA ILE A 33 6.94 -6.29 -6.85
C ILE A 33 5.43 -6.56 -6.91
N LEU A 34 4.76 -6.72 -5.76
CA LEU A 34 3.30 -6.82 -5.70
C LEU A 34 2.62 -5.64 -6.42
N LYS A 35 3.00 -4.41 -6.09
CA LYS A 35 2.45 -3.20 -6.73
C LYS A 35 2.69 -3.24 -8.24
N ILE A 36 3.90 -3.53 -8.69
CA ILE A 36 4.25 -3.50 -10.11
C ILE A 36 3.47 -4.55 -10.90
N GLU A 37 3.44 -5.80 -10.43
CA GLU A 37 2.67 -6.86 -11.08
C GLU A 37 1.18 -6.51 -11.08
N LEU A 38 0.62 -6.05 -9.95
CA LEU A 38 -0.78 -5.62 -9.90
C LEU A 38 -1.06 -4.51 -10.92
N PHE A 39 -0.24 -3.46 -10.97
CA PHE A 39 -0.51 -2.27 -11.78
C PHE A 39 -0.35 -2.56 -13.28
N LEU A 40 0.74 -3.21 -13.68
CA LEU A 40 1.01 -3.48 -15.10
C LEU A 40 0.10 -4.56 -15.68
N ARG A 41 -0.19 -5.62 -14.91
CA ARG A 41 -1.12 -6.67 -15.36
C ARG A 41 -2.52 -6.10 -15.54
N SER A 42 -2.93 -5.20 -14.65
CA SER A 42 -4.27 -4.60 -14.68
C SER A 42 -4.44 -3.52 -15.75
N SER A 43 -3.38 -2.74 -16.02
CA SER A 43 -3.45 -1.66 -17.00
C SER A 43 -3.21 -2.15 -18.43
N ILE A 44 -2.16 -2.94 -18.65
CA ILE A 44 -1.67 -3.30 -19.99
C ILE A 44 -1.43 -4.81 -20.20
N GLY A 45 -1.74 -5.65 -19.20
CA GLY A 45 -1.63 -7.11 -19.33
C GLY A 45 -0.21 -7.67 -19.27
N ARG A 46 0.79 -6.83 -18.94
CA ARG A 46 2.21 -7.19 -18.90
C ARG A 46 2.70 -7.30 -17.46
N GLY A 47 3.69 -8.15 -17.21
CA GLY A 47 4.43 -8.24 -15.96
C GLY A 47 5.81 -7.59 -16.04
N ILE A 48 6.58 -7.70 -14.95
CA ILE A 48 7.91 -7.10 -14.85
C ILE A 48 8.84 -7.62 -15.95
N ASN A 49 8.89 -8.94 -16.14
CA ASN A 49 9.82 -9.57 -17.10
C ASN A 49 9.44 -9.35 -18.57
N ASP A 50 8.20 -8.93 -18.86
CA ASP A 50 7.85 -8.52 -20.22
C ASP A 50 8.53 -7.19 -20.58
N ILE A 51 8.78 -6.32 -19.60
CA ILE A 51 9.29 -4.95 -19.79
C ILE A 51 10.78 -4.85 -19.47
N SER A 52 11.23 -5.54 -18.41
CA SER A 52 12.63 -5.61 -17.98
C SER A 52 13.04 -7.07 -17.75
N PRO A 53 13.30 -7.84 -18.82
CA PRO A 53 13.64 -9.26 -18.72
C PRO A 53 14.82 -9.51 -17.78
N GLY A 54 14.69 -10.52 -16.92
CA GLY A 54 15.75 -10.93 -15.98
C GLY A 54 15.89 -10.03 -14.75
N LEU A 55 15.03 -9.03 -14.58
CA LEU A 55 15.03 -8.18 -13.38
C LEU A 55 14.52 -8.95 -12.15
N VAL A 56 13.55 -9.84 -12.35
CA VAL A 56 12.97 -10.68 -11.30
C VAL A 56 12.94 -12.15 -11.73
N GLN A 57 12.96 -13.05 -10.76
CA GLN A 57 12.81 -14.50 -10.97
C GLN A 57 11.82 -15.06 -9.96
N GLY A 58 10.78 -15.73 -10.47
CA GLY A 58 9.75 -16.35 -9.65
C GLY A 58 8.54 -16.80 -10.49
N PRO A 59 7.52 -17.38 -9.84
CA PRO A 59 6.32 -17.87 -10.51
C PRO A 59 5.43 -16.72 -11.02
N VAL A 60 4.66 -16.94 -12.08
CA VAL A 60 3.67 -15.94 -12.55
C VAL A 60 2.60 -15.72 -11.47
N PRO A 61 2.18 -14.46 -11.20
CA PRO A 61 1.12 -14.18 -10.24
C PRO A 61 -0.21 -14.89 -10.57
N ILE A 62 -0.90 -15.35 -9.53
CA ILE A 62 -2.22 -16.00 -9.64
C ILE A 62 -3.30 -14.93 -9.81
N GLY A 63 -4.21 -15.15 -10.77
CA GLY A 63 -5.42 -14.35 -10.95
C GLY A 63 -5.21 -12.94 -11.52
N ALA A 64 -4.00 -12.61 -11.94
CA ALA A 64 -3.68 -11.36 -12.62
C ALA A 64 -4.56 -11.19 -13.88
N THR A 65 -5.27 -10.07 -13.98
CA THR A 65 -6.24 -9.82 -15.06
C THR A 65 -6.17 -8.36 -15.49
N VAL A 66 -6.36 -8.08 -16.79
CA VAL A 66 -6.54 -6.70 -17.26
C VAL A 66 -7.85 -6.15 -16.70
N ALA A 67 -7.77 -5.10 -15.89
CA ALA A 67 -8.92 -4.47 -15.26
C ALA A 67 -9.73 -3.66 -16.28
N ASN A 68 -11.04 -3.60 -16.07
CA ASN A 68 -11.95 -2.70 -16.79
C ASN A 68 -11.87 -1.28 -16.23
N LEU A 69 -10.76 -0.60 -16.51
CA LEU A 69 -10.51 0.79 -16.13
C LEU A 69 -10.98 1.74 -17.22
N ASP A 70 -11.49 2.91 -16.79
CA ASP A 70 -11.61 4.05 -17.68
C ASP A 70 -10.23 4.50 -18.20
N ASN A 71 -10.25 5.23 -19.33
CA ASN A 71 -9.02 5.59 -20.04
C ASN A 71 -8.06 6.46 -19.24
N ALA A 72 -8.57 7.33 -18.36
CA ALA A 72 -7.73 8.21 -17.56
C ALA A 72 -7.04 7.39 -16.46
N THR A 73 -7.81 6.62 -15.68
CA THR A 73 -7.25 5.77 -14.63
C THR A 73 -6.30 4.71 -15.21
N ARG A 74 -6.60 4.12 -16.37
CA ARG A 74 -5.68 3.16 -17.01
C ARG A 74 -4.28 3.72 -17.23
N LYS A 75 -4.19 4.95 -17.78
CA LYS A 75 -2.91 5.63 -18.03
C LYS A 75 -2.17 5.93 -16.73
N ILE A 76 -2.88 6.36 -15.69
CA ILE A 76 -2.30 6.62 -14.37
C ILE A 76 -1.68 5.33 -13.79
N ILE A 77 -2.44 4.22 -13.82
CA ILE A 77 -1.98 2.93 -13.29
C ILE A 77 -0.81 2.38 -14.10
N GLU A 78 -0.84 2.51 -15.44
CA GLU A 78 0.27 2.13 -16.31
C GLU A 78 1.54 2.92 -15.97
N GLU A 79 1.45 4.26 -15.90
CA GLU A 79 2.57 5.14 -15.57
C GLU A 79 3.21 4.74 -14.23
N PHE A 80 2.39 4.55 -13.20
CA PHE A 80 2.88 4.20 -11.87
C PHE A 80 3.52 2.81 -11.84
N GLY A 81 2.99 1.84 -12.60
CA GLY A 81 3.61 0.52 -12.74
C GLY A 81 4.97 0.59 -13.44
N LEU A 82 5.08 1.36 -14.52
CA LEU A 82 6.31 1.55 -15.29
C LEU A 82 7.39 2.28 -14.47
N ALA A 83 7.02 3.33 -13.75
CA ALA A 83 7.93 4.07 -12.88
C ALA A 83 8.51 3.16 -11.77
N SER A 84 7.67 2.31 -11.18
CA SER A 84 8.12 1.38 -10.14
C SER A 84 9.09 0.29 -10.66
N ILE A 85 9.10 -0.07 -11.95
CA ILE A 85 10.22 -0.85 -12.55
C ILE A 85 11.53 -0.06 -12.49
N GLY A 86 11.48 1.25 -12.70
CA GLY A 86 12.62 2.15 -12.48
C GLY A 86 13.16 2.06 -11.05
N HIS A 87 12.28 2.05 -10.05
CA HIS A 87 12.66 1.87 -8.64
C HIS A 87 13.36 0.54 -8.39
N LEU A 88 12.85 -0.58 -8.93
CA LEU A 88 13.52 -1.88 -8.81
C LEU A 88 14.94 -1.86 -9.36
N ARG A 89 15.13 -1.30 -10.57
CA ARG A 89 16.46 -1.18 -11.17
C ARG A 89 17.40 -0.30 -10.34
N ALA A 90 16.89 0.81 -9.82
CA ALA A 90 17.67 1.69 -8.95
C ALA A 90 18.11 0.99 -7.65
N ILE A 91 17.22 0.21 -7.03
CA ILE A 91 17.55 -0.60 -5.84
C ILE A 91 18.67 -1.60 -6.15
N VAL A 92 18.58 -2.34 -7.25
CA VAL A 92 19.63 -3.30 -7.66
C VAL A 92 20.97 -2.61 -7.95
N ASN A 93 20.93 -1.41 -8.54
CA ASN A 93 22.15 -0.70 -8.93
C ASN A 93 22.85 0.00 -7.76
N THR A 94 22.10 0.46 -6.75
CA THR A 94 22.66 1.24 -5.64
C THR A 94 22.92 0.39 -4.39
N THR A 95 22.15 -0.66 -4.15
CA THR A 95 22.29 -1.49 -2.96
C THR A 95 23.17 -2.72 -3.21
N VAL A 96 23.40 -3.52 -2.17
CA VAL A 96 24.10 -4.82 -2.28
C VAL A 96 23.24 -5.92 -2.93
N LEU A 97 21.95 -5.66 -3.18
CA LEU A 97 21.03 -6.62 -3.80
C LEU A 97 21.36 -6.80 -5.29
N LYS A 98 21.05 -7.98 -5.83
CA LYS A 98 21.36 -8.35 -7.21
C LYS A 98 20.13 -8.86 -7.93
N ALA A 99 20.07 -8.58 -9.23
CA ALA A 99 19.12 -9.21 -10.14
C ALA A 99 19.62 -10.61 -10.57
N PRO A 100 18.71 -11.56 -10.86
CA PRO A 100 17.27 -11.41 -10.73
C PRO A 100 16.83 -11.38 -9.27
N ILE A 101 15.94 -10.44 -8.92
CA ILE A 101 15.36 -10.36 -7.58
C ILE A 101 14.39 -11.54 -7.40
N PRO A 102 14.47 -12.31 -6.30
CA PRO A 102 13.50 -13.35 -5.99
C PRO A 102 12.09 -12.75 -5.84
N MET A 103 11.15 -13.27 -6.62
CA MET A 103 9.74 -12.87 -6.55
C MET A 103 8.94 -13.95 -5.82
N PRO A 104 8.20 -13.61 -4.75
CA PRO A 104 7.32 -14.56 -4.08
C PRO A 104 6.15 -14.95 -4.99
N LEU A 105 5.47 -16.05 -4.67
CA LEU A 105 4.19 -16.35 -5.29
C LEU A 105 3.16 -15.31 -4.85
N LEU A 106 2.72 -14.49 -5.79
CA LEU A 106 1.70 -13.47 -5.57
C LEU A 106 0.33 -14.03 -5.94
N ASP A 107 -0.63 -13.95 -5.00
CA ASP A 107 -2.04 -14.17 -5.30
C ASP A 107 -2.76 -12.83 -5.32
N ILE A 108 -3.04 -12.34 -6.53
CA ILE A 108 -3.82 -11.12 -6.77
C ILE A 108 -5.17 -11.47 -7.40
N SER A 109 -5.65 -12.69 -7.19
CA SER A 109 -6.94 -13.14 -7.68
C SER A 109 -8.10 -12.44 -6.97
N PRO A 110 -9.30 -12.35 -7.60
CA PRO A 110 -10.51 -11.92 -6.90
C PRO A 110 -10.74 -12.67 -5.58
N GLN A 111 -10.38 -13.95 -5.53
CA GLN A 111 -10.53 -14.79 -4.33
C GLN A 111 -9.69 -14.27 -3.16
N ALA A 112 -8.45 -13.84 -3.40
CA ALA A 112 -7.60 -13.25 -2.37
C ALA A 112 -8.21 -11.97 -1.78
N TYR A 113 -8.71 -11.06 -2.63
CA TYR A 113 -9.38 -9.83 -2.18
C TYR A 113 -10.70 -10.10 -1.46
N ASN A 114 -11.41 -11.17 -1.80
CA ASN A 114 -12.64 -11.56 -1.10
C ASN A 114 -12.41 -11.92 0.36
N ILE A 115 -11.25 -12.52 0.71
CA ILE A 115 -10.92 -12.80 2.11
C ILE A 115 -10.90 -11.49 2.90
N PHE A 116 -10.23 -10.48 2.36
CA PHE A 116 -10.13 -9.17 2.98
C PHE A 116 -11.51 -8.49 3.09
N LEU A 117 -12.32 -8.51 2.03
CA LEU A 117 -13.66 -7.91 2.07
C LEU A 117 -14.62 -8.64 3.01
N THR A 118 -14.52 -9.96 3.14
CA THR A 118 -15.30 -10.72 4.12
C THR A 118 -14.99 -10.27 5.55
N LEU A 119 -13.73 -10.01 5.87
CA LEU A 119 -13.33 -9.48 7.18
C LEU A 119 -13.83 -8.04 7.41
N ILE A 120 -13.70 -7.18 6.39
CA ILE A 120 -14.19 -5.79 6.43
C ILE A 120 -15.69 -5.74 6.74
N LEU A 121 -16.46 -6.59 6.08
CA LEU A 121 -17.91 -6.59 6.22
C LEU A 121 -18.40 -7.27 7.50
N ASN A 122 -17.49 -7.87 8.28
CA ASN A 122 -17.79 -8.70 9.45
C ASN A 122 -18.91 -9.73 9.16
N ASP A 123 -19.02 -10.13 7.90
CA ASP A 123 -20.07 -11.01 7.42
C ASP A 123 -19.47 -12.41 7.32
N THR A 124 -20.04 -13.35 8.07
CA THR A 124 -19.68 -14.77 7.95
C THR A 124 -20.12 -15.35 6.62
N LYS A 125 -20.96 -14.63 5.85
CA LYS A 125 -21.31 -14.96 4.48
C LYS A 125 -20.31 -14.31 3.53
N LYS A 126 -19.71 -15.14 2.67
CA LYS A 126 -18.91 -14.68 1.52
C LYS A 126 -19.68 -13.57 0.80
N SER A 127 -18.99 -12.49 0.46
CA SER A 127 -19.59 -11.42 -0.34
C SER A 127 -20.24 -12.05 -1.58
N ASN A 128 -21.54 -11.79 -1.78
CA ASN A 128 -22.32 -12.37 -2.87
C ASN A 128 -23.03 -11.24 -3.63
N PRO A 129 -22.59 -10.91 -4.86
CA PRO A 129 -21.52 -11.55 -5.64
C PRO A 129 -20.12 -11.34 -5.03
N PRO A 130 -19.14 -12.19 -5.36
CA PRO A 130 -17.76 -12.01 -4.91
C PRO A 130 -17.18 -10.70 -5.43
N TYR A 131 -16.42 -10.03 -4.58
CA TYR A 131 -15.66 -8.85 -4.96
C TYR A 131 -14.64 -9.18 -6.03
N ASN A 132 -14.60 -8.35 -7.06
CA ASN A 132 -13.63 -8.46 -8.13
C ASN A 132 -12.94 -7.09 -8.33
N PRO A 133 -11.65 -6.96 -7.98
CA PRO A 133 -10.93 -5.70 -8.16
C PRO A 133 -10.83 -5.31 -9.64
N TYR A 134 -10.93 -6.26 -10.58
CA TYR A 134 -10.76 -6.02 -12.01
C TYR A 134 -12.06 -5.58 -12.72
N ALA A 135 -13.20 -5.59 -12.03
CA ALA A 135 -14.51 -5.42 -12.67
C ALA A 135 -14.80 -3.99 -13.17
N ASN A 136 -14.29 -2.97 -12.49
CA ASN A 136 -14.46 -1.56 -12.84
C ASN A 136 -13.41 -0.69 -12.12
N THR A 137 -13.29 0.58 -12.53
CA THR A 137 -12.37 1.56 -11.89
C THR A 137 -12.53 1.65 -10.38
N ASN A 138 -13.75 1.73 -9.85
CA ASN A 138 -13.97 1.95 -8.41
C ASN A 138 -13.43 0.77 -7.59
N SER A 139 -13.71 -0.45 -8.03
CA SER A 139 -13.17 -1.68 -7.42
C SER A 139 -11.64 -1.76 -7.56
N PHE A 140 -11.09 -1.34 -8.69
CA PHE A 140 -9.64 -1.43 -8.88
C PHE A 140 -8.87 -0.41 -8.03
N LEU A 141 -9.36 0.84 -7.97
CA LEU A 141 -8.70 1.91 -7.20
C LEU A 141 -8.55 1.55 -5.73
N PHE A 142 -9.50 0.80 -5.17
CA PHE A 142 -9.37 0.27 -3.82
C PHE A 142 -8.13 -0.63 -3.66
N ALA A 143 -7.97 -1.61 -4.55
CA ALA A 143 -6.81 -2.51 -4.54
C ALA A 143 -5.49 -1.75 -4.78
N ALA A 144 -5.51 -0.75 -5.67
CA ALA A 144 -4.35 0.08 -5.98
C ALA A 144 -3.91 0.94 -4.78
N VAL A 145 -4.85 1.64 -4.13
CA VAL A 145 -4.58 2.45 -2.92
C VAL A 145 -4.06 1.58 -1.79
N PHE A 146 -4.63 0.38 -1.59
CA PHE A 146 -4.19 -0.54 -0.55
C PHE A 146 -2.76 -1.07 -0.79
N ALA A 147 -2.41 -1.44 -2.02
CA ALA A 147 -1.04 -1.84 -2.34
C ALA A 147 -0.04 -0.67 -2.15
N SER A 148 -0.44 0.55 -2.51
CA SER A 148 0.39 1.75 -2.33
C SER A 148 0.51 2.19 -0.86
N SER A 149 -0.49 1.95 -0.01
CA SER A 149 -0.43 2.34 1.41
C SER A 149 0.63 1.54 2.16
N PHE A 150 0.76 0.23 1.90
CA PHE A 150 1.83 -0.60 2.48
C PHE A 150 3.22 -0.02 2.20
N LEU A 151 3.48 0.35 0.95
CA LEU A 151 4.75 0.93 0.55
C LEU A 151 5.00 2.26 1.25
N ASN A 152 4.03 3.19 1.18
CA ASN A 152 4.16 4.52 1.77
C ASN A 152 4.41 4.44 3.29
N GLN A 153 3.65 3.61 4.01
CA GLN A 153 3.80 3.43 5.45
C GLN A 153 5.11 2.72 5.82
N TYR A 154 5.58 1.77 5.00
CA TYR A 154 6.87 1.13 5.22
C TYR A 154 8.03 2.09 5.01
N TYR A 155 8.01 2.89 3.94
CA TYR A 155 9.03 3.91 3.69
C TYR A 155 9.17 4.85 4.87
N ALA A 156 8.05 5.39 5.37
CA ALA A 156 8.05 6.23 6.56
C ALA A 156 8.65 5.52 7.79
N GLY A 157 8.35 4.22 7.96
CA GLY A 157 8.87 3.42 9.07
C GLY A 157 10.37 3.13 9.03
N ILE A 158 10.93 2.85 7.85
CA ILE A 158 12.35 2.46 7.75
C ILE A 158 13.29 3.64 7.52
N MET A 159 12.82 4.75 6.96
CA MET A 159 13.65 5.88 6.54
C MET A 159 14.64 6.39 7.61
N PRO A 160 14.25 6.55 8.90
CA PRO A 160 15.18 7.02 9.93
C PRO A 160 16.34 6.06 10.22
N SER A 161 16.21 4.80 9.81
CA SER A 161 17.09 3.70 10.21
C SER A 161 17.88 3.09 9.05
N ILE A 162 17.85 3.72 7.88
CA ILE A 162 18.72 3.34 6.76
C ILE A 162 20.14 3.78 7.07
N VAL A 163 21.09 2.88 6.86
CA VAL A 163 22.54 3.13 6.95
C VAL A 163 23.11 3.15 5.53
N GLY A 164 23.97 4.14 5.25
CA GLY A 164 24.57 4.39 3.94
C GLY A 164 24.01 5.64 3.27
N ASN A 165 24.87 6.49 2.71
CA ASN A 165 24.47 7.78 2.12
C ASN A 165 23.70 7.57 0.81
N ASP A 166 24.18 6.66 -0.04
CA ASP A 166 23.55 6.37 -1.33
C ASP A 166 22.21 5.65 -1.13
N GLU A 167 22.13 4.74 -0.17
CA GLU A 167 20.90 4.04 0.19
C GLU A 167 19.85 4.97 0.79
N ARG A 168 20.26 5.91 1.65
CA ARG A 168 19.35 6.96 2.16
C ARG A 168 18.83 7.82 1.02
N LYS A 169 19.72 8.31 0.15
CA LYS A 169 19.36 9.14 -0.99
C LYS A 169 18.39 8.40 -1.93
N LEU A 170 18.67 7.13 -2.22
CA LEU A 170 17.81 6.26 -3.00
C LEU A 170 16.44 6.10 -2.36
N LEU A 171 16.39 5.69 -1.08
CA LEU A 171 15.12 5.45 -0.40
C LEU A 171 14.29 6.73 -0.31
N SER A 172 14.89 7.86 0.04
CA SER A 172 14.18 9.15 0.09
C SER A 172 13.65 9.57 -1.27
N GLY A 173 14.42 9.39 -2.34
CA GLY A 173 13.96 9.68 -3.71
C GLY A 173 12.74 8.84 -4.11
N ILE A 174 12.77 7.53 -3.82
CA ILE A 174 11.65 6.63 -4.08
C ILE A 174 10.45 7.00 -3.20
N ALA A 175 10.66 7.24 -1.90
CA ALA A 175 9.59 7.56 -0.96
C ALA A 175 8.86 8.86 -1.32
N LEU A 176 9.58 9.88 -1.77
CA LEU A 176 8.98 11.14 -2.26
C LEU A 176 8.09 10.89 -3.49
N TYR A 177 8.55 10.09 -4.44
CA TYR A 177 7.76 9.74 -5.62
C TYR A 177 6.51 8.92 -5.24
N GLU A 178 6.70 7.90 -4.41
CA GLU A 178 5.62 7.00 -3.97
C GLU A 178 4.59 7.71 -3.08
N GLY A 179 4.98 8.74 -2.34
CA GLY A 179 4.05 9.64 -1.64
C GLY A 179 3.15 10.41 -2.62
N GLY A 180 3.71 10.89 -3.73
CA GLY A 180 2.95 11.52 -4.82
C GLY A 180 1.97 10.55 -5.49
N VAL A 181 2.43 9.32 -5.77
CA VAL A 181 1.58 8.23 -6.29
C VAL A 181 0.42 7.94 -5.34
N PHE A 182 0.71 7.77 -4.05
CA PHE A 182 -0.31 7.47 -3.05
C PHE A 182 -1.35 8.59 -2.95
N GLY A 183 -0.92 9.86 -2.93
CA GLY A 183 -1.82 11.00 -2.93
C GLY A 183 -2.68 11.09 -4.19
N ALA A 184 -2.11 10.84 -5.37
CA ALA A 184 -2.85 10.84 -6.63
C ALA A 184 -3.93 9.75 -6.67
N LEU A 185 -3.61 8.53 -6.23
CA LEU A 185 -4.59 7.44 -6.16
C LEU A 185 -5.70 7.72 -5.14
N ARG A 186 -5.37 8.31 -3.98
CA ARG A 186 -6.40 8.69 -3.00
C ARG A 186 -7.24 9.88 -3.47
N ALA A 187 -6.71 10.79 -4.27
CA ALA A 187 -7.48 11.85 -4.90
C ALA A 187 -8.51 11.29 -5.89
N GLU A 188 -8.12 10.30 -6.71
CA GLU A 188 -9.05 9.57 -7.60
C GLU A 188 -10.16 8.86 -6.81
N LEU A 189 -9.79 8.23 -5.67
CA LEU A 189 -10.74 7.58 -4.77
C LEU A 189 -11.70 8.60 -4.12
N ASN A 190 -11.18 9.76 -3.71
CA ASN A 190 -11.95 10.85 -3.12
C ASN A 190 -12.96 11.46 -4.09
N ALA A 191 -12.58 11.64 -5.36
CA ALA A 191 -13.49 12.10 -6.40
C ALA A 191 -14.69 11.16 -6.61
N ARG A 192 -14.58 9.90 -6.17
CA ARG A 192 -15.59 8.85 -6.28
C ARG A 192 -16.24 8.50 -4.94
N PHE A 193 -16.01 9.30 -3.89
CA PHE A 193 -16.39 9.00 -2.50
C PHE A 193 -17.85 8.54 -2.33
N ASN A 194 -18.80 9.20 -3.01
CA ASN A 194 -20.24 8.90 -2.94
C ASN A 194 -20.72 7.84 -3.94
N LEU A 195 -19.85 7.39 -4.85
CA LEU A 195 -20.21 6.35 -5.80
C LEU A 195 -20.24 5.00 -5.09
N THR A 196 -21.18 4.15 -5.47
CA THR A 196 -21.21 2.75 -5.04
C THR A 196 -20.02 2.00 -5.62
N VAL A 197 -19.70 0.85 -5.02
CA VAL A 197 -18.76 -0.13 -5.56
C VAL A 197 -19.57 -1.32 -6.10
N PRO A 198 -20.06 -1.28 -7.36
CA PRO A 198 -20.89 -2.37 -7.87
C PRO A 198 -20.17 -3.71 -7.78
N PRO A 199 -20.88 -4.80 -7.42
CA PRO A 199 -22.34 -4.90 -7.22
C PRO A 199 -22.83 -4.53 -5.81
N PHE A 200 -21.97 -4.00 -4.94
CA PHE A 200 -22.30 -3.71 -3.55
C PHE A 200 -22.99 -2.36 -3.39
N ASN A 201 -23.85 -2.28 -2.36
CA ASN A 201 -24.59 -1.06 -2.02
C ASN A 201 -23.78 -0.07 -1.17
N PHE A 202 -22.60 -0.45 -0.66
CA PHE A 202 -21.73 0.47 0.07
C PHE A 202 -20.99 1.40 -0.90
N THR A 203 -20.71 2.62 -0.43
CA THR A 203 -19.96 3.60 -1.22
C THR A 203 -18.45 3.35 -1.14
N VAL A 204 -17.69 3.96 -2.06
CA VAL A 204 -16.24 4.04 -1.99
C VAL A 204 -15.78 4.61 -0.64
N GLY A 205 -16.46 5.64 -0.13
CA GLY A 205 -16.20 6.21 1.18
C GLY A 205 -16.39 5.21 2.32
N ASN A 206 -17.48 4.44 2.30
CA ASN A 206 -17.74 3.40 3.30
C ASN A 206 -16.65 2.32 3.27
N LEU A 207 -16.33 1.78 2.10
CA LEU A 207 -15.32 0.73 1.95
C LEU A 207 -13.94 1.20 2.43
N THR A 208 -13.56 2.43 2.09
CA THR A 208 -12.28 3.03 2.50
C THR A 208 -12.18 3.15 4.02
N ASN A 209 -13.24 3.61 4.68
CA ASN A 209 -13.27 3.74 6.13
C ASN A 209 -13.17 2.39 6.84
N LEU A 210 -13.95 1.39 6.40
CA LEU A 210 -13.91 0.05 6.99
C LEU A 210 -12.55 -0.63 6.78
N THR A 211 -11.91 -0.36 5.65
CA THR A 211 -10.56 -0.87 5.36
C THR A 211 -9.51 -0.27 6.28
N ALA A 212 -9.55 1.04 6.48
CA ALA A 212 -8.67 1.71 7.43
C ALA A 212 -8.84 1.15 8.86
N GLN A 213 -10.09 0.92 9.29
CA GLN A 213 -10.39 0.31 10.58
C GLN A 213 -9.80 -1.10 10.69
N LEU A 214 -10.03 -1.97 9.70
CA LEU A 214 -9.47 -3.32 9.69
C LEU A 214 -7.94 -3.31 9.68
N ALA A 215 -7.31 -2.45 8.87
CA ALA A 215 -5.86 -2.31 8.82
C ALA A 215 -5.28 -1.88 10.18
N ASN A 216 -5.93 -0.94 10.88
CA ASN A 216 -5.53 -0.54 12.22
C ASN A 216 -5.70 -1.67 13.24
N GLN A 217 -6.81 -2.41 13.17
CA GLN A 217 -7.06 -3.57 14.03
C GLN A 217 -6.00 -4.66 13.83
N LEU A 218 -5.74 -5.07 12.59
CA LEU A 218 -4.77 -6.11 12.25
C LEU A 218 -3.34 -5.67 12.55
N GLY A 219 -3.00 -4.40 12.34
CA GLY A 219 -1.68 -3.89 12.69
C GLY A 219 -1.43 -3.89 14.21
N GLY A 220 -2.47 -3.59 15.00
CA GLY A 220 -2.45 -3.69 16.47
C GLY A 220 -1.62 -2.63 17.19
N CYS A 221 -1.17 -1.58 16.48
CA CYS A 221 -0.21 -0.60 16.98
C CYS A 221 -0.69 0.85 16.82
N GLY A 222 -1.98 1.08 17.02
CA GLY A 222 -2.64 2.39 16.96
C GLY A 222 -3.30 2.70 15.62
N VAL A 223 -3.79 3.94 15.49
CA VAL A 223 -4.46 4.46 14.29
C VAL A 223 -3.39 5.02 13.34
N LYS A 224 -3.20 4.34 12.20
CA LYS A 224 -2.17 4.64 11.19
C LYS A 224 -2.70 4.58 9.76
N ASP A 225 -4.01 4.41 9.62
CA ASP A 225 -4.74 4.47 8.37
C ASP A 225 -6.11 5.08 8.66
N GLU A 226 -6.65 5.81 7.69
CA GLU A 226 -7.84 6.62 7.87
C GLU A 226 -8.72 6.64 6.62
N GLY A 227 -10.02 6.89 6.85
CA GLY A 227 -10.99 7.13 5.79
C GLY A 227 -10.70 8.41 5.01
N LEU A 228 -11.42 8.62 3.90
CA LEU A 228 -11.32 9.84 3.08
C LEU A 228 -11.97 11.07 3.74
N ILE A 229 -12.78 10.83 4.77
CA ILE A 229 -13.37 11.84 5.64
C ILE A 229 -13.09 11.43 7.09
N VAL A 230 -12.68 12.39 7.91
CA VAL A 230 -12.42 12.22 9.34
C VAL A 230 -13.17 13.30 10.15
N PRO A 231 -13.40 13.09 11.45
CA PRO A 231 -13.84 14.15 12.35
C PRO A 231 -12.96 15.40 12.27
N LEU A 232 -13.53 16.57 12.55
CA LEU A 232 -12.85 17.85 12.38
C LEU A 232 -11.55 17.92 13.20
N GLU A 233 -11.51 17.26 14.35
CA GLU A 233 -10.39 17.22 15.28
C GLU A 233 -9.23 16.32 14.84
N LEU A 234 -9.43 15.51 13.79
CA LEU A 234 -8.40 14.66 13.21
C LEU A 234 -7.91 15.18 11.86
N GLY A 235 -8.66 16.06 11.21
CA GLY A 235 -8.25 16.63 9.93
C GLY A 235 -7.19 17.72 10.09
N ALA A 236 -6.58 18.11 8.97
CA ALA A 236 -5.47 19.05 8.94
C ALA A 236 -5.76 20.34 9.73
N GLU A 237 -4.86 20.66 10.66
CA GLU A 237 -4.93 21.80 11.59
C GLU A 237 -6.22 21.88 12.42
N ASN A 238 -6.98 20.78 12.54
CA ASN A 238 -8.33 20.72 13.09
C ASN A 238 -9.35 21.61 12.36
N ARG A 239 -9.16 21.81 11.04
CA ARG A 239 -9.92 22.80 10.24
C ARG A 239 -10.65 22.23 9.04
N THR A 240 -10.52 20.94 8.78
CA THR A 240 -11.19 20.28 7.66
C THR A 240 -11.58 18.86 8.03
N THR A 241 -12.63 18.33 7.43
CA THR A 241 -12.99 16.91 7.52
C THR A 241 -12.45 16.10 6.34
N SER A 242 -11.92 16.76 5.31
CA SER A 242 -11.32 16.11 4.14
C SER A 242 -9.99 15.46 4.50
N ASN A 243 -9.80 14.20 4.09
CA ASN A 243 -8.62 13.41 4.41
C ASN A 243 -8.10 12.60 3.20
N VAL A 244 -7.67 13.31 2.16
CA VAL A 244 -7.14 12.68 0.94
C VAL A 244 -5.80 12.02 1.20
N VAL A 245 -4.89 12.69 1.90
CA VAL A 245 -3.59 12.16 2.31
C VAL A 245 -3.57 12.10 3.83
N PRO A 246 -3.72 10.91 4.44
CA PRO A 246 -3.73 10.76 5.89
C PRO A 246 -2.35 11.03 6.50
N GLY A 247 -2.32 11.67 7.67
CA GLY A 247 -1.10 11.99 8.40
C GLY A 247 -1.38 12.26 9.87
N ASP A 248 -0.33 12.27 10.68
CA ASP A 248 -0.45 12.59 12.09
C ASP A 248 -0.83 14.07 12.34
N VAL A 249 -0.85 14.49 13.61
CA VAL A 249 -1.18 15.87 14.00
C VAL A 249 -0.28 16.94 13.36
N ASN A 250 0.89 16.57 12.84
CA ASN A 250 1.81 17.45 12.12
C ASN A 250 1.77 17.20 10.60
N SER A 251 0.76 16.49 10.10
CA SER A 251 0.66 16.02 8.71
C SER A 251 1.85 15.17 8.25
N LEU A 252 2.49 14.44 9.18
CA LEU A 252 3.55 13.49 8.84
C LEU A 252 2.95 12.13 8.48
N ALA A 253 3.55 11.46 7.49
CA ALA A 253 3.09 10.15 7.06
C ALA A 253 3.13 9.13 8.20
N TYR A 254 2.07 8.34 8.33
CA TYR A 254 2.03 7.24 9.29
C TYR A 254 3.06 6.16 8.95
N ALA A 255 3.82 5.75 9.96
CA ALA A 255 4.84 4.71 9.83
C ALA A 255 4.33 3.36 10.33
N ARG A 256 4.52 2.30 9.53
CA ARG A 256 4.32 0.91 9.95
C ARG A 256 5.61 0.11 9.90
N SER A 257 5.76 -0.77 10.89
CA SER A 257 6.81 -1.77 10.95
C SER A 257 6.58 -2.90 9.94
N ALA A 258 7.61 -3.72 9.68
CA ALA A 258 7.46 -4.89 8.80
C ALA A 258 6.41 -5.87 9.36
N ARG A 259 6.41 -6.09 10.68
CA ARG A 259 5.45 -6.95 11.38
C ARG A 259 4.01 -6.44 11.21
N GLU A 260 3.76 -5.15 11.39
CA GLU A 260 2.42 -4.58 11.21
C GLU A 260 1.91 -4.81 9.79
N ILE A 261 2.76 -4.56 8.78
CA ILE A 261 2.40 -4.76 7.37
C ILE A 261 2.07 -6.24 7.10
N MET A 262 2.88 -7.17 7.63
CA MET A 262 2.63 -8.60 7.44
C MET A 262 1.32 -9.06 8.08
N ARG A 263 1.01 -8.60 9.30
CA ARG A 263 -0.28 -8.92 9.96
C ARG A 263 -1.48 -8.49 9.13
N ILE A 264 -1.39 -7.31 8.50
CA ILE A 264 -2.44 -6.79 7.63
C ILE A 264 -2.50 -7.58 6.31
N ALA A 265 -1.37 -7.74 5.63
CA ALA A 265 -1.28 -8.40 4.33
C ALA A 265 -1.75 -9.87 4.37
N TYR A 266 -1.48 -10.58 5.47
CA TYR A 266 -1.89 -11.97 5.68
C TYR A 266 -3.20 -12.11 6.46
N THR A 267 -3.81 -11.00 6.88
CA THR A 267 -5.07 -11.01 7.64
C THR A 267 -5.05 -11.81 8.94
N THR A 268 -3.89 -11.90 9.61
CA THR A 268 -3.70 -12.77 10.78
C THR A 268 -3.89 -12.06 12.12
N GLY A 269 -3.61 -10.75 12.18
CA GLY A 269 -3.48 -10.01 13.45
C GLY A 269 -2.18 -10.32 14.21
#